data_AF-A0A841C1U9-F1
#
_entry.id   AF-A0A841C1U9-F1
#
_cell.length_a   1.000
_cell.length_b   1.000
_cell.length_c   1.000
_cell.angle_alpha   90.00
_cell.angle_beta   90.00
_cell.angle_gamma   90.00
#
_symmetry.space_group_name_H-M   'P 1'
#
loop_
_entity.id
_entity.type
_entity.pdbx_description
1 polymer ?
#
loop_
_entity_poly.entity_id
_entity_poly.type
_entity_poly.pdbx_seq_one_letter_code
_entity_poly.pdbx_strand_id
1 'polypeptide(L)'
;MRPQLYVCCPRCSLVGPPERLDYTIGVLGENVDWDQPVAWQCAQCGHEADITEGDVLPEESSCACGTCGRAVECPADAIRVTCMGCGSTGPGPAAADPEVAAHLRAVVGLHAIELRVRAALPDPHP
;
A
#
# COMPACT_ATOMS: atom_id res chain seq x y z
N MET A 1 0.49 -1.29 -15.15
CA MET A 1 0.67 -0.63 -13.84
C MET A 1 -0.28 -1.27 -12.86
N ARG A 2 0.12 -1.49 -11.60
CA ARG A 2 -0.80 -1.98 -10.56
C ARG A 2 -1.75 -0.82 -10.19
N PRO A 3 -3.06 -1.03 -10.07
CA PRO A 3 -4.00 0.02 -9.71
C PRO A 3 -3.66 0.54 -8.31
N GLN A 4 -3.76 1.85 -8.13
CA GLN A 4 -3.56 2.48 -6.83
C GLN A 4 -4.90 2.46 -6.10
N LEU A 5 -5.07 1.47 -5.21
CA LEU A 5 -6.29 1.30 -4.43
C LEU A 5 -5.99 1.46 -2.96
N TYR A 6 -6.87 2.16 -2.26
CA TYR A 6 -6.82 2.32 -0.81
C TYR A 6 -8.07 1.69 -0.20
N VAL A 7 -7.87 0.88 0.83
CA VAL A 7 -8.96 0.19 1.54
C VAL A 7 -8.75 0.37 3.03
N CYS A 8 -9.84 0.50 3.79
CA CYS A 8 -9.81 0.46 5.24
C CYS A 8 -9.84 -1.00 5.73
N CYS A 9 -8.79 -1.42 6.44
CA CYS A 9 -8.75 -2.77 6.99
C CYS A 9 -9.82 -2.96 8.08
N PRO A 10 -10.73 -3.95 7.97
CA PRO A 10 -11.75 -4.17 9.00
C PRO A 10 -11.18 -4.65 10.33
N ARG A 11 -9.94 -5.17 10.34
CA ARG A 11 -9.30 -5.75 11.53
C ARG A 11 -8.43 -4.78 12.32
N CYS A 12 -7.67 -3.91 11.63
CA CYS A 12 -6.73 -2.99 12.27
C CYS A 12 -6.97 -1.52 11.91
N SER A 13 -8.01 -1.23 11.14
CA SER A 13 -8.44 0.11 10.72
C SER A 13 -7.37 0.90 9.96
N LEU A 14 -6.32 0.23 9.47
CA LEU A 14 -5.35 0.84 8.57
C LEU A 14 -6.05 1.24 7.27
N VAL A 15 -5.94 2.52 6.91
CA VAL A 15 -6.22 3.02 5.56
C VAL A 15 -4.90 3.12 4.81
N GLY A 16 -4.77 2.34 3.74
CA GLY A 16 -3.54 2.29 2.97
C GLY A 16 -3.60 1.36 1.76
N PRO A 17 -2.51 1.31 0.97
CA PRO A 17 -2.39 0.36 -0.12
C PRO A 17 -2.31 -1.07 0.40
N PRO A 18 -2.76 -2.06 -0.39
CA PRO A 18 -2.57 -3.48 -0.09
C PRO A 18 -1.10 -3.88 -0.08
N GLU A 19 -0.77 -4.88 0.74
CA GLU A 19 0.46 -5.66 0.58
C GLU A 19 0.37 -6.47 -0.72
N ARG A 20 -0.68 -7.29 -0.79
CA ARG A 20 -1.01 -8.15 -1.91
C ARG A 20 -2.40 -7.81 -2.45
N LEU A 21 -2.49 -7.82 -3.77
CA LEU A 21 -3.71 -7.53 -4.52
C LEU A 21 -3.69 -8.45 -5.74
N ASP A 22 -4.55 -9.45 -5.74
CA ASP A 22 -4.75 -10.34 -6.89
C ASP A 22 -6.08 -9.97 -7.54
N TYR A 23 -6.04 -9.62 -8.82
CA TYR A 23 -7.19 -9.14 -9.56
C TYR A 23 -7.08 -9.52 -11.01
N THR A 24 -8.24 -9.58 -11.67
CA THR A 24 -8.31 -9.72 -13.13
C THR A 24 -8.33 -8.32 -13.76
N ILE A 25 -7.67 -8.17 -14.91
CA ILE A 25 -7.74 -6.93 -15.69
C ILE A 25 -8.95 -7.03 -16.62
N GLY A 26 -9.81 -6.02 -16.61
CA GLY A 26 -11.01 -5.97 -17.44
C GLY A 26 -10.72 -5.94 -18.94
N VAL A 27 -11.75 -6.15 -19.76
CA VAL A 27 -11.65 -6.37 -21.21
C VAL A 27 -10.99 -5.21 -21.98
N LEU A 28 -11.03 -3.99 -21.41
CA LEU A 28 -10.37 -2.81 -21.97
C LEU A 28 -8.89 -2.69 -21.59
N GLY A 29 -8.36 -3.57 -20.74
CA GLY A 29 -6.92 -3.67 -20.44
C GLY A 29 -6.38 -2.64 -19.44
N GLU A 30 -7.22 -1.72 -18.95
CA GLU A 30 -6.76 -0.56 -18.17
C GLU A 30 -7.20 -0.59 -16.70
N ASN A 31 -8.28 -1.31 -16.37
CA ASN A 31 -8.92 -1.26 -15.06
C ASN A 31 -9.09 -2.65 -14.44
N VAL A 32 -9.29 -2.66 -13.11
CA VAL A 32 -9.70 -3.84 -12.37
C VAL A 32 -11.05 -4.33 -12.88
N ASP A 33 -11.16 -5.62 -13.14
CA ASP A 33 -12.44 -6.28 -13.37
C ASP A 33 -13.13 -6.55 -12.03
N TRP A 34 -14.05 -5.65 -11.66
CA TRP A 34 -14.82 -5.75 -10.42
C TRP A 34 -15.92 -6.81 -10.45
N ASP A 35 -16.20 -7.40 -11.63
CA ASP A 35 -17.12 -8.55 -11.74
C ASP A 35 -16.43 -9.86 -11.33
N GLN A 36 -15.11 -9.84 -11.09
CA GLN A 36 -14.32 -10.94 -10.57
C GLN A 36 -13.90 -10.70 -9.12
N PRO A 37 -13.67 -11.75 -8.32
CA PRO A 37 -13.12 -11.61 -6.97
C PRO A 37 -11.77 -10.88 -6.99
N VAL A 38 -11.64 -9.85 -6.16
CA VAL A 38 -10.39 -9.13 -5.93
C VAL A 38 -9.87 -9.49 -4.54
N ALA A 39 -8.84 -10.32 -4.49
CA ALA A 39 -8.22 -10.71 -3.22
C ALA A 39 -7.27 -9.61 -2.75
N TRP A 40 -7.46 -9.18 -1.51
CA TRP A 40 -6.73 -8.08 -0.89
C TRP A 40 -6.09 -8.55 0.43
N GLN A 41 -4.87 -8.11 0.70
CA GLN A 41 -4.17 -8.38 1.95
C GLN A 41 -3.68 -7.08 2.60
N CYS A 42 -3.98 -6.92 3.89
CA CYS A 42 -3.56 -5.78 4.68
C CYS A 42 -2.04 -5.74 4.91
N ALA A 43 -1.40 -4.62 4.57
CA ALA A 43 0.05 -4.37 4.78
C ALA A 43 0.50 -4.14 6.22
N GLN A 44 -0.41 -4.21 7.20
CA GLN A 44 -0.06 -4.08 8.63
C GLN A 44 -0.36 -5.34 9.42
N CYS A 45 -1.54 -5.94 9.28
CA CYS A 45 -1.92 -7.12 10.06
C CYS A 45 -1.97 -8.42 9.25
N GLY A 46 -1.74 -8.38 7.94
CA GLY A 46 -1.78 -9.55 7.06
C GLY A 46 -3.17 -10.14 6.87
N HIS A 47 -4.23 -9.47 7.33
CA HIS A 47 -5.60 -9.95 7.11
C HIS A 47 -5.93 -9.97 5.61
N GLU A 48 -6.43 -11.12 5.16
CA GLU A 48 -6.88 -11.34 3.79
C GLU A 48 -8.40 -11.23 3.73
N ALA A 49 -8.90 -10.57 2.69
CA ALA A 49 -10.32 -10.44 2.39
C ALA A 49 -10.53 -10.28 0.88
N ASP A 50 -11.72 -10.63 0.41
CA ASP A 50 -12.16 -10.23 -0.92
C ASP A 50 -12.80 -8.84 -0.82
N ILE A 51 -12.43 -7.94 -1.73
CA ILE A 51 -12.93 -6.56 -1.78
C ILE A 51 -13.70 -6.32 -3.07
N THR A 52 -14.59 -5.34 -3.02
CA THR A 52 -15.38 -4.83 -4.15
C THR A 52 -15.00 -3.39 -4.46
N GLU A 53 -15.52 -2.84 -5.57
CA GLU A 53 -15.31 -1.43 -5.93
C GLU A 53 -15.77 -0.48 -4.80
N GLY A 54 -16.84 -0.83 -4.09
CA GLY A 54 -17.38 -0.03 -2.99
C GLY A 54 -16.49 0.02 -1.74
N ASP A 55 -15.51 -0.88 -1.62
CA ASP A 55 -14.53 -0.89 -0.52
C ASP A 55 -13.33 0.04 -0.80
N VAL A 56 -13.19 0.52 -2.04
CA VAL A 56 -12.12 1.42 -2.46
C VAL A 56 -12.45 2.85 -2.06
N LEU A 57 -11.52 3.47 -1.34
CA LEU A 57 -11.66 4.84 -0.86
C LEU A 57 -11.25 5.86 -1.93
N PRO A 58 -11.94 7.01 -2.03
CA PRO A 58 -11.64 8.06 -3.00
C PRO A 58 -10.35 8.82 -2.65
N GLU A 59 -9.68 9.33 -3.68
CA GLU A 59 -8.45 10.12 -3.56
C GLU A 59 -8.76 11.62 -3.32
N GLU A 60 -9.16 11.95 -2.09
CA GLU A 60 -9.63 13.30 -1.73
C GLU A 60 -8.51 14.26 -1.30
N SER A 61 -7.27 13.78 -1.20
CA SER A 61 -6.12 14.53 -0.70
C SER A 61 -4.86 14.24 -1.52
N SER A 62 -3.79 14.98 -1.23
CA SER A 62 -2.48 14.73 -1.81
C SER A 62 -1.35 14.99 -0.81
N CYS A 63 -0.28 14.20 -0.92
CA CYS A 63 0.95 14.41 -0.16
C CYS A 63 2.18 14.29 -1.08
N ALA A 64 3.28 14.94 -0.70
CA ALA A 64 4.54 14.81 -1.43
C ALA A 64 5.25 13.51 -1.04
N CYS A 65 5.73 12.75 -2.04
CA CYS A 65 6.59 11.61 -1.82
C CYS A 65 7.90 12.06 -1.15
N GLY A 66 8.23 11.51 0.02
CA GLY A 66 9.46 11.82 0.73
C GLY A 66 10.76 11.42 0.00
N THR A 67 10.67 10.55 -1.01
CA THR A 67 11.83 10.08 -1.80
C THR A 67 12.08 10.92 -3.04
N CYS A 68 11.06 11.11 -3.88
CA CYS A 68 11.19 11.77 -5.19
C CYS A 68 10.50 13.13 -5.29
N GLY A 69 9.78 13.57 -4.25
CA GLY A 69 9.07 14.85 -4.21
C GLY A 69 7.78 14.91 -5.05
N ARG A 70 7.45 13.87 -5.81
CA ARG A 70 6.23 13.82 -6.63
C ARG A 70 4.98 13.82 -5.75
N ALA A 71 3.95 14.56 -6.17
CA ALA A 71 2.64 14.50 -5.53
C ALA A 71 2.02 13.10 -5.69
N VAL A 72 1.44 12.60 -4.59
CA VAL A 72 0.73 11.32 -4.52
C VAL A 72 -0.69 11.63 -4.09
N GLU A 73 -1.65 11.32 -4.97
CA GLU A 73 -3.08 11.38 -4.67
C GLU A 73 -3.45 10.21 -3.74
N CYS A 74 -4.25 10.50 -2.73
CA CYS A 74 -4.59 9.55 -1.67
C CYS A 74 -5.82 10.00 -0.86
N PRO A 75 -6.50 9.09 -0.17
CA PRO A 75 -7.52 9.46 0.81
C PRO A 75 -6.95 10.36 1.91
N ALA A 76 -7.76 11.28 2.42
CA ALA A 76 -7.36 12.14 3.54
C ALA A 76 -6.95 11.33 4.78
N ASP A 77 -7.61 10.20 5.00
CA ASP A 77 -7.37 9.30 6.13
C ASP A 77 -6.23 8.29 5.88
N ALA A 78 -5.52 8.37 4.75
CA ALA A 78 -4.46 7.43 4.44
C ALA A 78 -3.29 7.54 5.43
N ILE A 79 -2.98 6.43 6.09
CA ILE A 79 -1.86 6.28 7.02
C ILE A 79 -0.59 5.90 6.24
N ARG A 80 -0.74 5.14 5.16
CA ARG A 80 0.34 4.78 4.23
C ARG A 80 -0.04 5.12 2.80
N VAL A 81 0.94 5.52 2.01
CA VAL A 81 0.81 5.82 0.57
C VAL A 81 1.95 5.18 -0.22
N THR A 82 1.67 4.74 -1.44
CA THR A 82 2.69 4.23 -2.38
C THR A 82 2.88 5.22 -3.51
N CYS A 83 4.11 5.68 -3.73
CA CYS A 83 4.39 6.58 -4.84
C CYS A 83 4.46 5.80 -6.17
N MET A 84 3.56 6.08 -7.09
CA MET A 84 3.57 5.46 -8.44
C MET A 84 4.75 5.90 -9.32
N GLY A 85 5.46 6.98 -8.94
CA GLY A 85 6.65 7.45 -9.67
C GLY A 85 7.92 6.66 -9.35
N CYS A 86 8.19 6.41 -8.06
CA CYS A 86 9.43 5.74 -7.62
C CYS A 86 9.19 4.42 -6.87
N GLY A 87 7.94 3.99 -6.69
CA GLY A 87 7.55 2.74 -6.02
C GLY A 87 7.71 2.73 -4.50
N SER A 88 8.18 3.81 -3.87
CA SER A 88 8.40 3.82 -2.42
C SER A 88 7.10 4.00 -1.64
N THR A 89 6.93 3.20 -0.60
CA THR A 89 5.84 3.34 0.39
C THR A 89 6.28 4.22 1.55
N GLY A 90 5.43 5.17 1.96
CA GLY A 90 5.72 6.12 3.03
C GLY A 90 4.47 6.50 3.84
N PRO A 91 4.63 7.39 4.84
CA PRO A 91 3.51 7.89 5.63
C PRO A 91 2.58 8.76 4.77
N GLY A 92 1.28 8.57 4.95
CA GLY A 92 0.23 9.39 4.32
C GLY A 92 -0.22 10.57 5.20
N PRO A 93 -1.22 11.34 4.74
CA PRO A 93 -1.68 12.56 5.43
C PRO A 93 -2.17 12.32 6.87
N ALA A 94 -2.78 11.17 7.15
CA ALA A 94 -3.32 10.83 8.47
C ALA A 94 -2.27 10.26 9.43
N ALA A 95 -1.04 10.00 8.96
CA ALA A 95 0.07 9.62 9.83
C ALA A 95 0.58 10.81 10.68
N ALA A 96 -0.17 11.91 10.80
CA ALA A 96 0.22 13.15 11.46
C ALA A 96 0.44 13.02 12.98
N ASP A 97 -0.04 11.94 13.61
CA ASP A 97 0.40 11.60 14.96
C ASP A 97 1.91 11.25 14.91
N PRO A 98 2.79 12.02 15.56
CA PRO A 98 4.23 11.80 15.51
C PRO A 98 4.64 10.42 16.06
N GLU A 99 3.84 9.81 16.94
CA GLU A 99 4.07 8.46 17.45
C GLU A 99 3.73 7.41 16.39
N VAL A 100 2.59 7.56 15.70
CA VAL A 100 2.20 6.71 14.55
C VAL A 100 3.20 6.87 13.40
N ALA A 101 3.61 8.11 13.10
CA ALA A 101 4.64 8.42 12.11
C ALA A 101 6.00 7.81 12.46
N ALA A 102 6.39 7.83 13.74
CA ALA A 102 7.64 7.25 14.21
C ALA A 102 7.58 5.71 14.14
N HIS A 103 6.48 5.11 14.56
CA HIS A 103 6.27 3.67 14.49
C HIS A 103 6.28 3.18 13.04
N LEU A 104 5.58 3.85 12.14
CA LEU A 104 5.57 3.53 10.71
C LEU A 104 6.96 3.65 10.08
N ARG A 105 7.71 4.71 10.38
CA ARG A 105 9.10 4.86 9.93
C ARG A 105 10.00 3.74 10.43
N ALA A 106 9.82 3.30 11.68
CA ALA A 106 10.57 2.19 12.24
C ALA A 106 10.25 0.86 11.54
N VAL A 107 8.96 0.55 11.32
CA VAL A 107 8.52 -0.68 10.64
C VAL A 107 8.99 -0.71 9.18
N VAL A 108 8.82 0.39 8.43
CA VAL A 108 9.29 0.49 7.04
C VAL A 108 10.82 0.40 6.96
N GLY A 109 11.53 1.02 7.89
CA GLY A 109 12.98 0.93 8.01
C GLY A 109 13.46 -0.51 8.27
N LEU A 110 12.77 -1.24 9.16
CA LEU A 110 13.08 -2.64 9.43
C LEU A 110 12.88 -3.51 8.19
N HIS A 111 11.76 -3.33 7.49
CA HIS A 111 11.46 -4.08 6.28
C HIS A 111 12.48 -3.81 5.16
N ALA A 112 12.92 -2.56 5.00
CA ALA A 112 13.99 -2.22 4.05
C ALA A 112 15.33 -2.88 4.41
N ILE A 113 15.64 -3.03 5.70
CA ILE A 113 16.82 -3.76 6.17
C ILE A 113 16.68 -5.26 5.90
N GLU A 114 15.52 -5.86 6.20
CA GLU A 114 15.23 -7.27 5.92
C GLU A 114 15.39 -7.60 4.44
N LEU A 115 14.85 -6.76 3.55
CA LEU A 115 14.99 -6.94 2.10
C LEU A 115 16.46 -6.88 1.67
N ARG A 116 17.25 -5.96 2.24
CA ARG A 116 18.70 -5.87 1.96
C ARG A 116 19.48 -7.06 2.50
N VAL A 117 19.14 -7.54 3.69
CA VAL A 117 19.73 -8.75 4.28
C VAL A 117 19.41 -9.96 3.42
N ARG A 118 18.14 -10.13 3.03
CA ARG A 118 17.71 -11.23 2.16
C ARG A 118 18.38 -11.19 0.80
N ALA A 119 18.55 -10.01 0.20
CA ALA A 119 19.28 -9.85 -1.06
C ALA A 119 20.80 -10.05 -0.93
N ALA A 120 21.36 -9.85 0.27
CA ALA A 120 22.78 -10.05 0.55
C ALA A 120 23.12 -11.48 1.00
N LEU A 121 22.13 -12.27 1.41
CA LEU A 121 22.31 -13.68 1.70
C LEU A 121 22.42 -14.45 0.37
N PRO A 122 23.51 -15.19 0.12
CA PRO A 122 23.57 -16.10 -1.01
C PRO A 122 22.50 -17.18 -0.84
N ASP A 123 21.88 -17.58 -1.96
CA ASP A 123 20.92 -18.68 -2.01
C ASP A 123 21.52 -19.91 -1.31
N PRO A 124 20.85 -20.50 -0.30
CA PRO A 124 21.29 -21.75 0.27
C PRO A 124 20.93 -22.90 -0.69
N HIS A 125 21.79 -23.04 -1.71
CA HIS A 125 22.11 -24.28 -2.45
C HIS A 125 21.07 -24.83 -3.43
N PRO A 126 21.45 -25.70 -4.40
CA PRO A 126 22.46 -26.77 -4.35
C PRO A 126 23.89 -26.41 -4.80
#